data_AF-A0AAU5Z3J4-F1
#
_entry.id   AF-A0AAU5Z3J4-F1
#
_cell.length_a   1.000
_cell.length_b   1.000
_cell.length_c   1.000
_cell.angle_alpha   90.00
_cell.angle_beta   90.00
_cell.angle_gamma   90.00
#
_symmetry.space_group_name_H-M   'P 1'
#
loop_
_entity.id
_entity.type
_entity.pdbx_description
1 polymer ?
#
loop_
_entity_poly.entity_id
_entity_poly.type
_entity_poly.pdbx_seq_one_letter_code
_entity_poly.pdbx_strand_id
1 'polypeptide(L)'
;MRTPGEFHTAHIPGSYNVPLDTLREHRTELRQHLDEQVVLICRSGNRAGQAQQALAQAGLPNLRVLAGGMLAWEAAQCPVMHGKPRWDLERQVRLAAGTTVLVSGLAGLVVPGAHLVGTALGAGLAFAAVTNTCALGMLLSKLPYNTGPKADIKAVIDTLAADRA
;
A
#
# COMPACT_ATOMS: atom_id res chain seq x y z
N MET A 1 -3.86 6.74 -2.91
CA MET A 1 -4.07 5.91 -1.69
C MET A 1 -3.22 4.64 -1.64
N ARG A 2 -2.13 4.54 -2.42
CA ARG A 2 -1.22 3.39 -2.37
C ARG A 2 0.03 3.75 -1.57
N THR A 3 0.78 2.77 -1.12
CA THR A 3 2.09 3.02 -0.50
C THR A 3 3.01 3.73 -1.51
N PRO A 4 4.03 4.47 -1.05
CA PRO A 4 4.99 5.11 -1.94
C PRO A 4 5.66 4.11 -2.89
N GLY A 5 6.01 2.92 -2.40
CA GLY A 5 6.59 1.85 -3.21
C GLY A 5 5.70 1.43 -4.38
N GLU A 6 4.42 1.17 -4.13
CA GLU A 6 3.44 0.84 -5.19
C GLU A 6 3.27 1.97 -6.20
N PHE A 7 3.24 3.22 -5.75
CA PHE A 7 3.09 4.39 -6.63
C PHE A 7 4.32 4.60 -7.51
N HIS A 8 5.52 4.45 -6.96
CA HIS A 8 6.77 4.54 -7.72
C HIS A 8 6.89 3.41 -8.75
N THR A 9 6.38 2.21 -8.50
CA THR A 9 6.39 1.13 -9.49
C THR A 9 5.53 1.47 -10.70
N ALA A 10 4.30 1.94 -10.47
CA ALA A 10 3.37 2.29 -11.53
C ALA A 10 2.34 3.31 -11.03
N HIS A 11 2.06 4.38 -11.77
CA HIS A 11 0.99 5.35 -11.45
C HIS A 11 0.43 6.03 -12.70
N ILE A 12 -0.76 6.63 -12.57
CA ILE A 12 -1.37 7.42 -13.64
C ILE A 12 -0.59 8.75 -13.78
N PRO A 13 -0.22 9.19 -14.99
CA PRO A 13 0.37 10.51 -15.20
C PRO A 13 -0.43 11.63 -14.52
N GLY A 14 0.24 12.56 -13.85
CA GLY A 14 -0.42 13.66 -13.12
C GLY A 14 -1.12 13.27 -11.81
N SER A 15 -1.04 12.00 -11.39
CA SER A 15 -1.58 11.60 -10.08
C SER A 15 -0.62 11.91 -8.93
N TYR A 16 -1.18 12.20 -7.76
CA TYR A 16 -0.43 12.51 -6.55
C TYR A 16 -0.49 11.35 -5.55
N ASN A 17 0.66 11.03 -4.91
CA ASN A 17 0.69 9.99 -3.89
C ASN A 17 0.34 10.52 -2.51
N VAL A 18 -0.89 10.25 -2.07
CA VAL A 18 -1.28 10.34 -0.66
C VAL A 18 -1.63 8.92 -0.17
N PRO A 19 -0.81 8.30 0.70
CA PRO A 19 -1.14 7.01 1.32
C PRO A 19 -2.40 7.11 2.20
N LEU A 20 -3.14 6.00 2.36
CA LEU A 20 -4.40 6.00 3.12
C LEU A 20 -4.23 6.45 4.57
N ASP A 21 -3.16 5.99 5.23
CA ASP A 21 -2.91 6.32 6.64
C ASP A 21 -2.57 7.81 6.80
N THR A 22 -1.70 8.35 5.95
CA THR A 22 -1.39 9.78 5.91
C THR A 22 -2.63 10.62 5.61
N LEU A 23 -3.50 10.17 4.69
CA LEU A 23 -4.77 10.84 4.41
C LEU A 23 -5.67 10.89 5.65
N ARG A 24 -5.75 9.79 6.41
CA ARG A 24 -6.58 9.72 7.62
C ARG A 24 -6.07 10.68 8.70
N GLU A 25 -4.74 10.75 8.86
CA GLU A 25 -4.07 11.66 9.78
C GLU A 25 -4.31 13.13 9.42
N HIS A 26 -4.18 13.48 8.13
CA HIS A 26 -4.22 14.86 7.63
C HIS A 26 -5.56 15.26 6.96
N ARG A 27 -6.65 14.51 7.19
CA ARG A 27 -7.93 14.70 6.48
C ARG A 27 -8.50 16.12 6.59
N THR A 28 -8.35 16.79 7.73
CA THR A 28 -8.86 18.15 7.97
C THR A 28 -8.11 19.20 7.17
N GLU A 29 -6.79 19.05 7.07
CA GLU A 29 -5.90 19.92 6.31
C GLU A 29 -6.10 19.73 4.80
N LEU A 30 -6.17 18.47 4.36
CA LEU A 30 -6.46 18.11 2.98
C LEU A 30 -7.82 18.65 2.53
N ARG A 31 -8.83 18.65 3.41
CA ARG A 31 -10.16 19.18 3.11
C ARG A 31 -10.13 20.62 2.63
N GLN A 32 -9.24 21.45 3.16
CA GLN A 32 -9.16 22.87 2.83
C GLN A 32 -8.64 23.12 1.41
N HIS A 33 -8.01 22.11 0.80
CA HIS A 33 -7.29 22.24 -0.47
C HIS A 33 -7.83 21.30 -1.55
N LEU A 34 -8.65 20.30 -1.18
CA LEU A 34 -9.32 19.40 -2.12
C LEU A 34 -10.72 19.91 -2.47
N ASP A 35 -11.17 19.60 -3.68
CA ASP A 35 -12.54 19.84 -4.13
C ASP A 35 -13.19 18.53 -4.60
N GLU A 36 -14.43 18.61 -5.09
CA GLU A 36 -15.20 17.45 -5.53
C GLU A 36 -14.79 16.89 -6.91
N GLN A 37 -13.86 17.54 -7.61
CA GLN A 37 -13.33 17.06 -8.89
C GLN A 37 -12.21 16.02 -8.72
N VAL A 38 -11.77 15.78 -7.48
CA VAL A 38 -10.70 14.83 -7.16
C VAL A 38 -11.19 13.37 -7.30
N VAL A 39 -10.41 12.57 -8.01
CA VAL A 39 -10.62 11.12 -8.16
C VAL A 39 -9.62 10.35 -7.30
N LEU A 40 -10.14 9.53 -6.38
CA LEU A 40 -9.36 8.70 -5.48
C LEU A 40 -9.03 7.36 -6.14
N ILE A 41 -7.75 7.00 -6.14
CA ILE A 41 -7.25 5.78 -6.81
C ILE A 41 -6.42 4.94 -5.84
N CYS A 42 -6.61 3.62 -5.92
CA CYS A 42 -5.73 2.63 -5.32
C CYS A 42 -5.51 1.43 -6.26
N ARG A 43 -5.04 0.28 -5.75
CA ARG A 43 -4.80 -0.92 -6.59
C ARG A 43 -6.10 -1.46 -7.20
N SER A 44 -7.11 -1.75 -6.38
CA SER A 44 -8.35 -2.42 -6.79
C SER A 44 -9.65 -1.66 -6.49
N GLY A 45 -9.57 -0.54 -5.76
CA GLY A 45 -10.71 0.27 -5.32
C GLY A 45 -10.91 0.31 -3.80
N ASN A 46 -10.60 -0.77 -3.06
CA ASN A 46 -10.93 -0.88 -1.63
C ASN A 46 -10.34 0.24 -0.75
N ARG A 47 -9.04 0.54 -0.88
CA ARG A 47 -8.40 1.63 -0.11
C ARG A 47 -8.91 3.01 -0.51
N ALA A 48 -9.29 3.18 -1.78
CA ALA A 48 -9.85 4.44 -2.26
C ALA A 48 -11.27 4.66 -1.72
N GLY A 49 -12.10 3.62 -1.60
CA GLY A 49 -13.39 3.70 -0.92
C GLY A 49 -13.27 4.04 0.57
N GLN A 50 -12.28 3.47 1.27
CA GLN A 50 -12.00 3.86 2.66
C GLN A 50 -11.55 5.32 2.79
N ALA A 51 -10.73 5.81 1.85
CA ALA A 51 -10.33 7.22 1.80
C ALA A 51 -11.53 8.14 1.53
N GLN A 52 -12.40 7.75 0.60
CA GLN A 52 -13.64 8.47 0.28
C GLN A 52 -14.51 8.64 1.52
N GLN A 53 -14.74 7.57 2.27
CA GLN A 53 -15.52 7.60 3.50
C GLN A 53 -14.87 8.51 4.57
N ALA A 54 -13.55 8.43 4.74
CA ALA A 54 -12.84 9.26 5.69
C ALA A 54 -12.90 10.77 5.34
N LEU A 55 -12.83 11.11 4.05
CA LEU A 55 -12.95 12.50 3.58
C LEU A 55 -14.40 12.99 3.57
N ALA A 56 -15.38 12.11 3.32
CA ALA A 56 -16.79 12.44 3.44
C ALA A 56 -17.15 12.83 4.89
N GLN A 57 -16.64 12.09 5.87
CA GLN A 57 -16.77 12.43 7.30
C GLN A 57 -16.08 13.75 7.67
N ALA A 58 -15.06 14.15 6.91
CA ALA A 58 -14.40 15.44 7.09
C ALA A 58 -15.17 16.60 6.42
N GLY A 59 -16.12 16.33 5.51
CA GLY A 59 -16.90 17.35 4.80
C GLY A 59 -16.65 17.45 3.29
N LEU A 60 -16.14 16.37 2.67
CA LEU A 60 -16.03 16.22 1.20
C LEU A 60 -16.83 15.00 0.72
N PRO A 61 -18.18 15.09 0.67
CA PRO A 61 -19.03 13.91 0.45
C PRO A 61 -18.99 13.38 -0.99
N ASN A 62 -18.69 14.21 -1.99
CA ASN A 62 -18.89 13.88 -3.41
C ASN A 62 -17.60 13.48 -4.15
N LEU A 63 -16.57 13.03 -3.42
CA LEU A 63 -15.35 12.53 -4.04
C LEU A 63 -15.63 11.25 -4.83
N ARG A 64 -14.94 11.11 -5.97
CA ARG A 64 -15.13 9.95 -6.87
C ARG A 64 -14.03 8.92 -6.64
N VAL A 65 -14.35 7.64 -6.82
CA VAL A 65 -13.38 6.55 -6.76
C VAL A 65 -13.26 5.93 -8.15
N LEU A 66 -12.03 5.71 -8.62
CA LEU A 66 -11.80 5.00 -9.86
C LEU A 66 -12.21 3.52 -9.71
N ALA A 67 -13.25 3.11 -10.42
CA ALA A 67 -13.75 1.74 -10.41
C ALA A 67 -12.66 0.76 -10.88
N GLY A 68 -12.44 -0.31 -10.12
CA GLY A 68 -11.39 -1.31 -10.38
C GLY A 68 -9.95 -0.83 -10.14
N GLY A 69 -9.75 0.46 -9.81
CA GLY A 69 -8.44 1.03 -9.51
C GLY A 69 -7.42 0.93 -10.66
N MET A 70 -6.14 0.87 -10.31
CA MET A 70 -5.05 0.70 -11.28
C MET A 70 -5.19 -0.56 -12.13
N LEU A 71 -5.73 -1.66 -11.58
CA LEU A 71 -5.89 -2.91 -12.33
C LEU A 71 -6.79 -2.74 -13.55
N ALA A 72 -7.92 -2.03 -13.39
CA ALA A 72 -8.81 -1.75 -14.50
C ALA A 72 -8.21 -0.73 -15.50
N TRP A 73 -7.47 0.27 -14.99
CA TRP A 73 -6.79 1.26 -15.82
C TRP A 73 -5.73 0.63 -16.73
N GLU A 74 -4.91 -0.27 -16.17
CA GLU A 74 -3.90 -1.03 -16.91
C GLU A 74 -4.54 -2.01 -17.90
N ALA A 75 -5.61 -2.70 -17.50
CA ALA A 75 -6.35 -3.60 -18.39
C ALA A 75 -6.99 -2.86 -19.58
N ALA A 76 -7.39 -1.60 -19.38
CA ALA A 76 -7.88 -0.72 -20.44
C ALA A 76 -6.77 -0.13 -21.33
N GLN A 77 -5.51 -0.52 -21.09
CA GLN A 77 -4.33 -0.03 -21.83
C GLN A 77 -4.18 1.49 -21.80
N CYS A 78 -4.67 2.13 -20.74
CA CYS A 78 -4.53 3.56 -20.55
C CYS A 78 -3.09 3.95 -20.18
N PRO A 79 -2.69 5.23 -20.35
CA PRO A 79 -1.33 5.68 -20.05
C PRO A 79 -0.94 5.44 -18.58
N VAL A 80 0.23 4.81 -18.36
CA VAL A 80 0.80 4.55 -17.04
C VAL A 80 2.27 4.96 -17.04
N MET A 81 2.67 5.72 -16.02
CA MET A 81 4.07 5.98 -15.71
C MET A 81 4.62 4.83 -14.90
N HIS A 82 5.61 4.13 -15.46
CA HIS A 82 6.36 3.11 -14.77
C HIS A 82 7.66 3.69 -14.22
N GLY A 83 7.92 3.46 -12.93
CA GLY A 83 9.22 3.71 -12.34
C GLY A 83 10.02 2.43 -12.21
N LYS A 84 11.07 2.46 -11.38
CA LYS A 84 11.87 1.26 -11.11
C LYS A 84 10.99 0.20 -10.44
N PRO A 85 10.90 -1.03 -10.99
CA PRO A 85 10.07 -2.06 -10.41
C PRO A 85 10.57 -2.40 -9.02
N ARG A 86 9.70 -2.26 -8.01
CA ARG A 86 9.94 -2.75 -6.65
C ARG A 86 9.20 -4.05 -6.44
N TRP A 87 9.80 -4.98 -5.71
CA TRP A 87 9.09 -6.20 -5.33
C TRP A 87 7.92 -5.87 -4.41
N ASP A 88 6.73 -6.35 -4.78
CA ASP A 88 5.56 -6.27 -3.94
C ASP A 88 5.85 -6.86 -2.55
N LEU A 89 5.30 -6.21 -1.52
CA LEU A 89 5.44 -6.66 -0.14
C LEU A 89 4.98 -8.11 0.04
N GLU A 90 3.90 -8.50 -0.64
CA GLU A 90 3.41 -9.88 -0.64
C GLU A 90 4.45 -10.87 -1.18
N ARG A 91 5.17 -10.49 -2.25
CA ARG A 91 6.24 -11.32 -2.83
C ARG A 91 7.42 -11.44 -1.87
N GLN A 92 7.78 -10.36 -1.18
CA GLN A 92 8.82 -10.39 -0.14
C GLN A 92 8.42 -11.28 1.04
N VAL A 93 7.18 -11.16 1.53
CA VAL A 93 6.63 -12.00 2.60
C VAL A 93 6.67 -13.47 2.20
N ARG A 94 6.19 -13.81 0.99
CA ARG A 94 6.14 -15.19 0.50
C ARG A 94 7.53 -15.82 0.39
N LEU A 95 8.49 -15.06 -0.12
CA LEU A 95 9.88 -15.54 -0.20
C LEU A 95 10.47 -15.72 1.19
N ALA A 96 10.39 -14.70 2.05
CA ALA A 96 10.99 -14.75 3.39
C ALA A 96 10.40 -15.88 4.24
N ALA A 97 9.07 -15.99 4.28
CA ALA A 97 8.39 -17.06 4.99
C ALA A 97 8.72 -18.44 4.42
N GLY A 98 8.64 -18.61 3.09
CA GLY A 98 8.92 -19.87 2.43
C GLY A 98 10.36 -20.34 2.62
N THR A 99 11.34 -19.45 2.46
CA THR A 99 12.76 -19.77 2.69
C THR A 99 13.00 -20.13 4.16
N THR A 100 12.37 -19.45 5.11
CA THR A 100 12.55 -19.75 6.54
C THR A 100 12.01 -21.14 6.88
N VAL A 101 10.81 -21.49 6.41
CA VAL A 101 10.24 -22.83 6.61
C VAL A 101 11.12 -23.90 5.97
N LEU A 102 11.54 -23.70 4.72
CA LEU A 102 12.38 -24.66 3.99
C LEU A 102 13.73 -24.88 4.69
N VAL A 103 14.42 -23.81 5.08
CA VAL A 103 15.70 -23.89 5.78
C VAL A 103 15.55 -24.57 7.14
N SER A 104 14.54 -24.21 7.92
CA SER A 104 14.30 -24.82 9.24
C SER A 104 13.98 -26.31 9.16
N GLY A 105 13.21 -26.73 8.14
CA GLY A 105 12.89 -28.14 7.90
C GLY A 105 14.12 -28.95 7.52
N LEU A 106 14.94 -28.44 6.59
CA LEU A 106 16.21 -29.09 6.20
C LEU A 106 17.20 -29.14 7.36
N ALA A 107 17.33 -28.06 8.13
CA ALA A 107 18.17 -28.03 9.32
C ALA A 107 17.73 -29.08 10.37
N GLY A 108 16.42 -29.36 10.44
CA GLY A 108 15.85 -30.39 11.31
C GLY A 108 16.34 -31.81 11.04
N LEU A 109 16.92 -32.09 9.86
CA LEU A 109 17.52 -33.39 9.53
C LEU A 109 18.88 -33.60 10.23
N VAL A 110 19.56 -32.51 10.58
CA VAL A 110 20.91 -32.54 11.17
C VAL A 110 20.89 -32.09 12.63
N VAL A 111 20.02 -31.14 12.96
CA VAL A 111 19.88 -30.53 14.29
C VAL A 111 18.48 -30.83 14.83
N PRO A 112 18.36 -31.74 15.82
CA PRO A 112 17.09 -32.05 16.46
C PRO A 112 16.41 -30.77 16.98
N GLY A 113 15.14 -30.59 16.64
CA GLY A 113 14.33 -29.44 17.08
C GLY A 113 14.41 -28.20 16.18
N ALA A 114 15.32 -28.11 15.20
CA ALA A 114 15.40 -26.92 14.32
C ALA A 114 14.13 -26.70 13.47
N HIS A 115 13.39 -27.76 13.14
CA HIS A 115 12.11 -27.69 12.42
C HIS A 115 11.01 -26.93 13.20
N LEU A 116 11.13 -26.81 14.53
CA LEU A 116 10.15 -26.09 15.36
C LEU A 116 10.05 -24.61 14.99
N VAL A 117 11.12 -24.01 14.47
CA VAL A 117 11.11 -22.63 13.98
C VAL A 117 10.14 -22.47 12.81
N GLY A 118 10.20 -23.37 11.83
CA GLY A 118 9.27 -23.39 10.70
C GLY A 118 7.84 -23.65 11.12
N THR A 119 7.63 -24.57 12.05
CA THR A 119 6.30 -24.87 12.62
C THR A 119 5.71 -23.65 13.34
N ALA A 120 6.50 -22.96 14.16
CA ALA A 120 6.07 -21.75 14.86
C ALA A 120 5.71 -20.62 13.87
N LEU A 121 6.54 -20.42 12.83
CA LEU A 121 6.26 -19.43 11.80
C LEU A 121 4.97 -19.77 11.01
N GLY A 122 4.79 -21.03 10.63
CA GLY A 122 3.59 -21.50 9.95
C GLY A 122 2.32 -21.32 10.79
N ALA A 123 2.37 -21.65 12.07
CA ALA A 123 1.28 -21.40 13.01
C ALA A 123 0.93 -19.91 13.12
N GLY A 124 1.94 -19.05 13.19
CA GLY A 124 1.77 -17.59 13.18
C GLY A 124 1.10 -17.07 11.90
N LEU A 125 1.46 -17.62 10.73
CA LEU A 125 0.83 -17.26 9.45
C LEU A 125 -0.64 -17.73 9.37
N ALA A 126 -0.96 -18.92 9.89
CA ALA A 126 -2.33 -19.39 9.97
C ALA A 126 -3.18 -18.50 10.90
N PHE A 127 -2.63 -18.12 12.06
CA PHE A 127 -3.28 -17.19 12.98
C PHE A 127 -3.50 -15.80 12.35
N ALA A 128 -2.47 -15.29 11.65
CA ALA A 128 -2.54 -14.04 10.89
C ALA A 128 -3.67 -14.06 9.84
N ALA A 129 -3.86 -15.18 9.16
CA ALA A 129 -4.96 -15.35 8.19
C ALA A 129 -6.34 -15.27 8.86
N VAL A 130 -6.50 -15.89 10.04
CA VAL A 130 -7.77 -15.84 10.80
C VAL A 130 -8.06 -14.44 11.33
N THR A 131 -7.03 -13.72 11.80
CA THR A 131 -7.16 -12.38 12.40
C THR A 131 -7.01 -11.24 11.41
N ASN A 132 -6.85 -11.55 10.11
CA ASN A 132 -6.59 -10.60 9.05
C ASN A 132 -5.43 -9.62 9.36
N THR A 133 -4.42 -10.09 10.11
CA THR A 133 -3.30 -9.28 10.61
C THR A 133 -1.98 -9.78 10.03
N CYS A 134 -1.30 -8.99 9.20
CA CYS A 134 -0.06 -9.41 8.55
C CYS A 134 1.19 -8.83 9.24
N ALA A 135 1.57 -9.39 10.40
CA ALA A 135 2.71 -8.89 11.20
C ALA A 135 4.04 -8.84 10.43
N LEU A 136 4.34 -9.87 9.63
CA LEU A 136 5.53 -9.88 8.79
C LEU A 136 5.49 -8.78 7.71
N GLY A 137 4.32 -8.56 7.10
CA GLY A 137 4.12 -7.44 6.18
C GLY A 137 4.33 -6.09 6.85
N MET A 138 3.83 -5.91 8.08
CA MET A 138 4.06 -4.68 8.86
C MET A 138 5.53 -4.46 9.23
N LEU A 139 6.29 -5.53 9.46
CA LEU A 139 7.72 -5.43 9.75
C LEU A 139 8.51 -5.08 8.48
N LEU A 140 8.27 -5.80 7.39
CA LEU A 140 8.93 -5.58 6.11
C LEU A 140 8.59 -4.21 5.50
N SER A 141 7.40 -3.67 5.79
CA SER A 141 7.01 -2.36 5.27
C SER A 141 7.86 -1.21 5.82
N LYS A 142 8.53 -1.42 6.96
CA LYS A 142 9.44 -0.46 7.60
C LYS A 142 10.86 -0.49 7.02
N LEU A 143 11.20 -1.49 6.20
CA LEU A 143 12.54 -1.57 5.61
C LEU A 143 12.77 -0.43 4.61
N PRO A 144 14.01 0.11 4.50
CA PRO A 144 14.35 1.19 3.57
C PRO A 144 13.99 0.94 2.11
N TYR A 145 13.92 -0.34 1.71
CA TYR A 145 13.49 -0.72 0.36
C TYR A 145 12.01 -0.40 0.10
N ASN A 146 11.17 -0.49 1.14
CA ASN A 146 9.72 -0.34 1.06
C ASN A 146 9.21 1.02 1.55
N THR A 147 10.00 1.75 2.32
CA THR A 147 9.72 3.14 2.67
C THR A 147 10.17 4.06 1.53
N GLY A 148 9.23 4.80 0.94
CA GLY A 148 9.56 5.92 0.05
C GLY A 148 9.62 7.24 0.83
N PRO A 149 9.92 8.37 0.15
CA PRO A 149 9.71 9.68 0.74
C PRO A 149 8.31 9.74 1.34
N LYS A 150 8.18 10.16 2.61
CA LYS A 150 6.87 10.44 3.18
C LYS A 150 6.23 11.50 2.28
N ALA A 151 4.95 11.33 1.95
CA ALA A 151 4.21 12.36 1.24
C ALA A 151 4.27 13.62 2.10
N ASP A 152 5.04 14.62 1.66
CA ASP A 152 4.99 15.95 2.25
C ASP A 152 3.65 16.54 1.86
N ILE A 153 2.71 16.53 2.80
CA ILE A 153 1.34 16.98 2.57
C ILE A 153 1.33 18.44 2.13
N LYS A 154 2.25 19.26 2.64
CA LYS A 154 2.38 20.65 2.22
C LYS A 154 2.83 20.75 0.77
N ALA A 155 3.86 20.00 0.38
CA ALA A 155 4.30 19.97 -1.02
C ALA A 155 3.20 19.45 -1.97
N VAL A 156 2.43 18.43 -1.55
CA VAL A 156 1.30 17.92 -2.33
C VAL A 156 0.22 19.00 -2.48
N ILE A 157 -0.12 19.71 -1.39
CA ILE A 157 -1.08 20.81 -1.41
C ILE A 157 -0.59 21.95 -2.31
N ASP A 158 0.67 22.36 -2.18
CA ASP A 158 1.26 23.44 -2.97
C ASP A 158 1.22 23.10 -4.47
N THR A 159 1.51 21.84 -4.82
CA THR A 159 1.45 21.40 -6.23
C THR A 159 0.01 21.31 -6.74
N LEU A 160 -0.94 20.83 -5.92
CA LEU A 160 -2.36 20.82 -6.26
C LEU A 160 -2.93 22.24 -6.45
N ALA A 161 -2.44 23.21 -5.66
CA ALA A 161 -2.81 24.61 -5.79
C ALA A 161 -2.22 25.23 -7.07
N ALA A 162 -0.97 24.90 -7.40
CA ALA A 162 -0.30 25.38 -8.61
C ALA A 162 -0.95 24.86 -9.91
N ASP A 163 -1.36 23.59 -9.95
CA ASP A 163 -2.04 23.00 -11.12
C ASP A 163 -3.46 23.55 -11.35
N ARG A 164 -4.02 24.26 -10.37
CA ARG A 164 -5.36 24.86 -10.42
C ARG A 164 -5.36 26.37 -10.73
N ALA A 165 -4.20 27.02 -10.71
CA ALA A 165 -4.04 28.45 -11.01
C ALA A 165 -3.88 28.70 -12.51
#